data_AF-A0A1H7L8H0-F1
#
_entry.id   AF-A0A1H7L8H0-F1
#
_cell.length_a   1.000
_cell.length_b   1.000
_cell.length_c   1.000
_cell.angle_alpha   90.00
_cell.angle_beta   90.00
_cell.angle_gamma   90.00
#
_symmetry.space_group_name_H-M   'P 1'
#
loop_
_entity.id
_entity.type
_entity.pdbx_description
1 polymer ?
#
loop_
_entity_poly.entity_id
_entity_poly.type
_entity_poly.pdbx_seq_one_letter_code
_entity_poly.pdbx_strand_id
1 'polypeptide(L)'
;MARQVHPEVEAMVSNLNSDEVVDLVFVCDNGWGKDVADSIAQFGGEVKSVLPSDVLVAEVTVSDIPKATSISHVKSVSPDREARALA
;
A
#
# COMPACT_ATOMS: atom_id res chain seq x y z
N MET A 1 -12.13 -14.44 -1.06
CA MET A 1 -12.42 -13.03 -1.43
C MET A 1 -11.25 -12.57 -2.29
N ALA A 2 -11.50 -11.96 -3.45
CA ALA A 2 -10.44 -11.49 -4.33
C ALA A 2 -9.92 -10.14 -3.80
N ARG A 3 -8.59 -10.00 -3.72
CA ARG A 3 -7.94 -8.76 -3.33
C ARG A 3 -8.05 -7.74 -4.47
N GLN A 4 -8.39 -6.51 -4.16
CA GLN A 4 -8.59 -5.44 -5.15
C GLN A 4 -7.37 -4.50 -5.16
N VAL A 5 -6.50 -4.66 -6.15
CA VAL A 5 -5.42 -3.70 -6.40
C VAL A 5 -5.93 -2.66 -7.40
N HIS A 6 -5.75 -1.38 -7.10
CA HIS A 6 -6.15 -0.31 -8.01
C HIS A 6 -5.23 -0.35 -9.25
N PRO A 7 -5.76 -0.22 -10.48
CA PRO A 7 -4.95 -0.31 -11.71
C PRO A 7 -3.84 0.76 -11.78
N GLU A 8 -4.04 1.91 -11.12
CA GLU A 8 -2.98 2.93 -10.96
C GLU A 8 -1.77 2.38 -10.19
N VAL A 9 -1.96 1.57 -9.17
CA VAL A 9 -0.86 0.94 -8.41
C VAL A 9 -0.10 -0.04 -9.29
N GLU A 10 -0.80 -0.79 -10.15
CA GLU A 10 -0.18 -1.70 -11.13
C GLU A 10 0.57 -0.91 -12.23
N ALA A 11 0.02 0.24 -12.64
CA ALA A 11 0.66 1.13 -13.60
C ALA A 11 1.92 1.77 -13.01
N MET A 12 1.95 2.11 -11.72
CA MET A 12 3.12 2.65 -11.04
C MET A 12 4.29 1.66 -11.06
N VAL A 13 4.03 0.36 -10.84
CA VAL A 13 5.05 -0.70 -10.96
C VAL A 13 5.62 -0.78 -12.38
N SER A 14 4.83 -0.44 -13.40
CA SER A 14 5.23 -0.53 -14.80
C SER A 14 5.89 0.75 -15.34
N ASN A 15 5.56 1.91 -14.76
CA ASN A 15 5.93 3.23 -15.31
C ASN A 15 6.94 4.00 -14.45
N LEU A 16 7.04 3.71 -13.15
CA LEU A 16 7.95 4.42 -12.25
C LEU A 16 9.27 3.67 -12.05
N ASN A 17 10.30 4.41 -11.64
CA ASN A 17 11.57 3.81 -11.27
C ASN A 17 11.42 2.98 -10.00
N SER A 18 12.13 1.87 -9.94
CA SER A 18 12.11 0.91 -8.82
C SER A 18 12.50 1.50 -7.46
N ASP A 19 13.22 2.63 -7.45
CA ASP A 19 13.68 3.37 -6.27
C ASP A 19 12.75 4.52 -5.88
N GLU A 20 11.72 4.82 -6.68
CA GLU A 20 10.73 5.85 -6.37
C GLU A 20 9.89 5.39 -5.16
N VAL A 21 9.60 6.30 -4.23
CA VAL A 21 8.75 6.03 -3.07
C VAL A 21 7.39 6.65 -3.31
N VAL A 22 6.33 5.90 -3.02
CA VAL A 22 4.95 6.31 -3.28
C VAL A 22 4.06 6.04 -2.09
N ASP A 23 3.11 6.94 -1.87
CA ASP A 23 2.10 6.79 -0.82
C ASP A 23 0.95 5.89 -1.29
N LEU A 24 0.74 4.80 -0.56
CA LEU A 24 -0.34 3.85 -0.81
C LEU A 24 -1.31 3.79 0.37
N VAL A 25 -2.58 3.70 0.04
CA VAL A 25 -3.68 3.47 0.97
C VAL A 25 -4.03 1.99 0.98
N PHE A 26 -3.91 1.37 2.16
CA PHE A 26 -4.26 -0.02 2.41
C PHE A 26 -5.56 -0.08 3.19
N VAL A 27 -6.53 -0.83 2.70
CA VAL A 27 -7.76 -1.16 3.43
C VAL A 27 -7.65 -2.60 3.88
N CYS A 28 -7.73 -2.83 5.19
CA CYS A 28 -7.50 -4.14 5.79
C CYS A 28 -8.82 -4.76 6.30
N ASP A 29 -8.75 -6.04 6.68
CA ASP A 29 -9.80 -6.67 7.47
C ASP A 29 -9.89 -6.03 8.86
N ASN A 30 -11.10 -6.01 9.42
CA ASN A 30 -11.34 -5.39 10.72
C ASN A 30 -10.48 -6.03 11.81
N GLY A 31 -9.72 -5.21 12.55
CA GLY A 31 -8.81 -5.64 13.61
C GLY A 31 -7.43 -6.10 13.14
N TRP A 32 -7.11 -6.00 11.85
CA TRP A 32 -5.82 -6.40 11.27
C TRP A 32 -4.93 -5.22 10.88
N GLY A 33 -5.36 -3.97 11.09
CA GLY A 33 -4.58 -2.78 10.73
C GLY A 33 -3.19 -2.75 11.36
N LYS A 34 -3.04 -3.27 12.58
CA LYS A 34 -1.74 -3.36 13.25
C LYS A 34 -0.81 -4.38 12.58
N ASP A 35 -1.27 -5.60 12.33
CA ASP A 35 -0.47 -6.65 11.68
C ASP A 35 -0.05 -6.25 10.26
N VAL A 36 -0.92 -5.56 9.52
CA VAL A 36 -0.58 -5.01 8.20
C VAL A 36 0.47 -3.91 8.33
N ALA A 37 0.34 -2.99 9.29
CA ALA A 37 1.34 -1.96 9.54
C ALA A 37 2.71 -2.55 9.91
N ASP A 38 2.74 -3.55 10.79
CA ASP A 38 3.97 -4.28 11.17
C ASP A 38 4.57 -5.00 9.94
N SER A 39 3.73 -5.57 9.06
CA SER A 39 4.19 -6.20 7.82
C SER A 39 4.81 -5.19 6.85
N ILE A 40 4.23 -3.99 6.74
CA ILE A 40 4.77 -2.90 5.91
C ILE A 40 6.16 -2.48 6.40
N ALA A 41 6.32 -2.30 7.71
CA ALA A 41 7.60 -1.96 8.32
C ALA A 41 8.68 -3.03 8.09
N GLN A 42 8.31 -4.32 8.04
CA GLN A 42 9.27 -5.42 7.85
C GLN A 42 10.00 -5.40 6.50
N PHE A 43 9.37 -4.91 5.43
CA PHE A 43 10.01 -4.75 4.13
C PHE A 43 10.49 -3.32 3.87
N GLY A 44 10.51 -2.46 4.90
CA GLY A 44 11.07 -1.11 4.81
C GLY A 44 10.09 -0.02 4.38
N GLY A 45 8.79 -0.32 4.29
CA GLY A 45 7.77 0.72 4.11
C GLY A 45 7.52 1.49 5.42
N GLU A 46 7.11 2.75 5.30
CA GLU A 46 6.83 3.61 6.46
C GLU A 46 5.33 3.90 6.56
N VAL A 47 4.71 3.56 7.70
CA VAL A 47 3.29 3.86 7.93
C VAL A 47 3.15 5.29 8.44
N LYS A 48 2.67 6.19 7.58
CA LYS A 48 2.42 7.60 7.90
C LYS A 48 1.20 7.80 8.78
N SER A 49 0.13 7.03 8.53
CA SER A 49 -1.15 7.23 9.21
C SER A 49 -1.93 5.94 9.37
N VAL A 50 -2.57 5.81 10.53
CA VAL A 50 -3.53 4.74 10.83
C VAL A 50 -4.89 5.40 11.02
N LEU A 51 -5.77 5.20 10.04
CA LEU A 51 -7.12 5.74 10.02
C LEU A 51 -8.09 4.77 10.71
N PRO A 52 -9.21 5.27 11.26
CA PRO A 52 -10.27 4.42 11.80
C PRO A 52 -10.85 3.51 10.70
N SER A 53 -11.27 2.31 11.10
CA SER A 53 -11.78 1.25 10.21
C SER A 53 -10.69 0.49 9.41
N ASP A 54 -9.52 0.27 10.03
CA ASP A 54 -8.46 -0.59 9.47
C ASP A 54 -7.93 -0.09 8.10
N VAL A 55 -7.95 1.23 7.92
CA VAL A 55 -7.34 1.91 6.77
C VAL A 55 -5.98 2.47 7.18
N LEU A 56 -4.97 2.27 6.36
CA LEU A 56 -3.59 2.68 6.62
C LEU A 56 -3.08 3.46 5.42
N VAL A 57 -2.26 4.48 5.68
CA VAL A 57 -1.48 5.17 4.64
C VAL A 57 -0.01 4.89 4.91
N ALA A 58 0.68 4.36 3.91
CA ALA A 58 2.10 4.04 4.03
C ALA A 58 2.88 4.38 2.77
N GLU A 59 4.09 4.85 2.97
CA GLU A 59 5.11 4.99 1.94
C GLU A 59 5.74 3.64 1.62
N VAL A 60 5.76 3.31 0.33
CA VAL A 60 6.35 2.07 -0.15
C VAL A 60 7.16 2.38 -1.40
N THR A 61 8.35 1.84 -1.49
CA THR A 61 9.16 1.90 -2.70
C THR A 61 8.47 1.12 -3.83
N VAL A 62 8.53 1.60 -5.08
CA VAL A 62 7.90 0.95 -6.24
C VAL A 62 8.30 -0.52 -6.38
N SER A 63 9.56 -0.84 -6.09
CA SER A 63 10.07 -2.22 -6.06
C SER A 63 9.44 -3.12 -4.99
N ASP A 64 8.89 -2.55 -3.92
CA ASP A 64 8.24 -3.25 -2.82
C ASP A 64 6.72 -3.26 -2.92
N ILE A 65 6.12 -2.53 -3.89
CA ILE A 65 4.67 -2.57 -4.16
C ILE A 65 4.16 -4.01 -4.30
N PRO A 66 4.80 -4.93 -5.06
CA PRO A 66 4.34 -6.31 -5.16
C PRO A 66 4.28 -7.04 -3.81
N LYS A 67 5.19 -6.72 -2.88
CA LYS A 67 5.20 -7.28 -1.53
C LYS A 67 4.07 -6.66 -0.70
N ALA A 68 3.90 -5.35 -0.79
CA ALA A 68 2.83 -4.62 -0.12
C ALA A 68 1.44 -5.09 -0.61
N THR A 69 1.29 -5.33 -1.91
CA THR A 69 0.10 -5.95 -2.55
C THR A 69 0.04 -7.46 -2.35
N SER A 70 0.91 -8.06 -1.55
CA SER A 70 0.85 -9.48 -1.15
C SER A 70 0.61 -9.70 0.35
N ILE A 71 0.59 -8.64 1.18
CA ILE A 71 0.30 -8.73 2.62
C ILE A 71 -1.08 -9.36 2.88
N SER A 72 -1.15 -10.38 3.73
CA SER A 72 -2.41 -11.01 4.15
C SER A 72 -3.36 -10.00 4.82
N HIS A 73 -4.66 -10.24 4.77
CA HIS A 73 -5.68 -9.37 5.40
C HIS A 73 -5.80 -7.96 4.79
N VAL A 74 -5.09 -7.66 3.71
CA VAL A 74 -5.33 -6.47 2.89
C VAL A 74 -6.44 -6.79 1.87
N LYS A 75 -7.52 -6.01 1.93
CA LYS A 75 -8.65 -6.09 0.99
C LYS A 75 -8.39 -5.30 -0.28
N SER A 76 -7.90 -4.08 -0.12
CA SER A 76 -7.59 -3.23 -1.26
C SER A 76 -6.37 -2.36 -1.05
N VAL A 77 -5.70 -2.07 -2.16
CA VAL A 77 -4.56 -1.14 -2.21
C VAL A 77 -4.85 -0.11 -3.29
N SER A 78 -4.74 1.16 -2.93
CA SER A 78 -4.99 2.30 -3.82
C SER A 78 -3.84 3.30 -3.67
N PRO A 79 -3.55 4.15 -4.68
CA PRO A 79 -2.64 5.26 -4.47
C PRO A 79 -3.32 6.27 -3.52
N ASP A 80 -2.54 6.90 -2.65
CA ASP A 80 -3.00 8.08 -1.94
C ASP A 80 -3.27 9.23 -2.92
N ARG A 81 -3.99 10.27 -2.49
CA ARG A 81 -4.26 11.47 -3.28
C ARG A 81 -2.98 12.09 -3.86
N GLU A 82 -1.86 12.03 -3.14
CA GLU A 82 -0.57 12.50 -3.64
C GLU A 82 0.02 11.55 -4.70
N ALA A 83 -0.05 10.23 -4.49
CA ALA A 83 0.38 9.25 -5.49
C ALA A 83 -0.48 9.24 -6.76
N ARG A 84 -1.78 9.60 -6.67
CA ARG A 84 -2.65 9.81 -7.83
C ARG A 84 -2.22 10.99 -8.72
N ALA A 85 -1.50 11.96 -8.19
CA ALA A 85 -0.99 13.08 -8.96
C ALA A 85 0.31 12.76 -9.71
N LEU A 86 0.98 11.65 -9.32
CA LEU A 86 2.24 11.17 -9.90
C LEU A 86 2.03 10.11 -11.01
N ALA A 87 0.81 9.60 -11.16
CA ALA A 87 0.42 8.58 -12.14
C ALA A 87 -0.06 9.17 -13.47
#